data_AF-A0A2T0UEV6-F1
#
_entry.id   AF-A0A2T0UEV6-F1
#
_cell.length_a   1.000
_cell.length_b   1.000
_cell.length_c   1.000
_cell.angle_alpha   90.00
_cell.angle_beta   90.00
_cell.angle_gamma   90.00
#
_symmetry.space_group_name_H-M   'P 1'
#
loop_
_entity.id
_entity.type
_entity.pdbx_description
1 polymer ?
#
loop_
_entity_poly.entity_id
_entity_poly.type
_entity_poly.pdbx_seq_one_letter_code
_entity_poly.pdbx_strand_id
1 'polypeptide(L)'
;MAERLADGYYAVPDPDNAATMTCWRVKDDGMHPHPAKAWYGPDRPLRKDAPGKPGTDEYIAWMRDYFDTWTAWARRVKDAIAADPVAAQRHFAAKTAHCCVCGRALTDGASKILGIGPDCREKVPNHVLMAHLAATRGEPSD
;
A
#
# COMPACT_ATOMS: atom_id res chain seq x y z
N MET A 1 18.75 7.12 -7.73
CA MET A 1 17.54 7.92 -7.42
C MET A 1 16.43 6.92 -7.15
N ALA A 2 15.78 6.96 -5.98
CA ALA A 2 14.69 6.01 -5.72
C ALA A 2 13.56 6.28 -6.72
N GLU A 3 13.19 5.27 -7.50
CA GLU A 3 12.12 5.36 -8.49
C GLU A 3 10.82 5.74 -7.79
N ARG A 4 10.09 6.72 -8.35
CA ARG A 4 8.80 7.15 -7.80
C ARG A 4 7.79 6.05 -8.09
N LEU A 5 7.16 5.51 -7.06
CA LEU A 5 6.07 4.54 -7.19
C LEU A 5 4.97 5.10 -8.10
N ALA A 6 4.49 4.27 -9.03
CA ALA A 6 3.39 4.65 -9.90
C ALA A 6 2.09 4.82 -9.10
N ASP A 7 1.22 5.70 -9.57
CA ASP A 7 -0.13 5.86 -9.04
C ASP A 7 -0.89 4.54 -9.11
N GLY A 8 -1.55 4.17 -8.00
CA GLY A 8 -2.26 2.92 -7.91
C GLY A 8 -2.52 2.45 -6.49
N TYR A 9 -2.80 1.17 -6.36
CA TYR A 9 -3.19 0.49 -5.15
C TYR A 9 -2.29 -0.71 -4.92
N TYR A 10 -1.80 -0.80 -3.70
CA TYR A 10 -0.76 -1.74 -3.30
C TYR A 10 -1.16 -2.42 -2.00
N ALA A 11 -0.74 -3.66 -1.81
CA ALA A 11 -0.84 -4.32 -0.54
C ALA A 11 0.47 -5.07 -0.24
N VAL A 12 0.99 -4.88 0.97
CA VAL A 12 2.20 -5.58 1.44
C VAL A 12 1.95 -6.12 2.85
N PRO A 13 2.66 -7.19 3.25
CA PRO A 13 2.62 -7.66 4.64
C PRO A 13 2.97 -6.53 5.60
N ASP A 14 2.36 -6.52 6.79
CA ASP A 14 2.76 -5.59 7.84
C ASP A 14 4.21 -5.88 8.25
N PRO A 15 5.10 -4.87 8.25
CA PRO A 15 6.49 -5.04 8.65
C PRO A 15 6.71 -5.64 10.04
N ASP A 16 5.76 -5.47 10.96
CA ASP A 16 5.82 -5.99 12.32
C ASP A 16 4.96 -7.25 12.51
N ASN A 17 4.12 -7.58 11.53
CA ASN A 17 3.29 -8.79 11.53
C ASN A 17 3.00 -9.29 10.11
N ALA A 18 3.87 -10.16 9.61
CA ALA A 18 3.77 -10.73 8.26
C ALA A 18 2.47 -11.52 7.99
N ALA A 19 1.71 -11.92 9.02
CA ALA A 19 0.41 -12.57 8.86
C ALA A 19 -0.72 -11.59 8.47
N THR A 20 -0.47 -10.28 8.58
CA THR A 20 -1.43 -9.23 8.25
C THR A 20 -1.01 -8.48 7.00
N MET A 21 -1.99 -8.09 6.18
CA MET A 21 -1.75 -7.31 4.95
C MET A 21 -2.22 -5.88 5.15
N THR A 22 -1.35 -4.92 4.87
CA THR A 22 -1.66 -3.49 4.81
C THR A 22 -2.00 -3.11 3.37
N CYS A 23 -2.94 -2.18 3.17
CA CYS A 23 -3.40 -1.77 1.84
C CYS A 23 -3.25 -0.25 1.70
N TRP A 24 -2.80 0.18 0.53
CA TRP A 24 -2.37 1.55 0.29
C TRP A 24 -2.83 2.05 -1.07
N ARG A 25 -3.15 3.34 -1.12
CA ARG A 25 -3.31 4.11 -2.34
C ARG A 25 -2.12 5.03 -2.48
N VAL A 26 -1.35 4.86 -3.54
CA VAL A 26 -0.27 5.78 -3.92
C VAL A 26 -0.82 6.74 -4.96
N LYS A 27 -0.51 8.01 -4.75
CA LYS A 27 -0.84 9.14 -5.60
C LYS A 27 0.32 10.12 -5.61
N ASP A 28 0.23 11.11 -6.50
CA ASP A 28 1.21 12.19 -6.60
C ASP A 28 1.56 12.90 -5.29
N ASP A 29 0.62 12.95 -4.34
CA ASP A 29 0.75 13.61 -3.04
C ASP A 29 1.23 12.68 -1.91
N GLY A 30 1.40 11.38 -2.18
CA GLY A 30 1.94 10.42 -1.22
C GLY A 30 1.22 9.08 -1.18
N MET A 31 1.41 8.39 -0.05
CA MET A 31 0.88 7.05 0.19
C MET A 31 -0.15 7.11 1.33
N HIS A 32 -1.38 6.72 1.04
CA HIS A 32 -2.52 6.82 1.95
C HIS A 32 -3.09 5.44 2.26
N PRO A 33 -3.48 5.14 3.52
CA PRO A 33 -4.15 3.88 3.83
C PRO A 33 -5.42 3.67 3.01
N HIS A 34 -5.66 2.43 2.58
CA HIS A 34 -6.88 2.04 1.89
C HIS A 34 -7.60 0.91 2.64
N PRO A 35 -8.92 1.02 2.93
CA PRO A 35 -9.81 2.17 2.66
C PRO A 35 -9.42 3.43 3.45
N ALA A 36 -10.02 4.59 3.13
CA ALA A 36 -9.64 5.94 3.59
C ALA A 36 -9.78 6.21 5.12
N LYS A 37 -9.95 5.16 5.94
CA LYS A 37 -9.99 5.20 7.41
C LYS A 37 -9.27 4.00 8.04
N ALA A 38 -8.60 3.19 7.23
CA ALA A 38 -7.79 2.09 7.74
C ALA A 38 -6.66 2.66 8.58
N TRP A 39 -6.38 1.97 9.68
CA TRP A 39 -5.24 2.26 10.55
C TRP A 39 -4.28 1.09 10.45
N TYR A 40 -3.03 1.37 10.10
CA TYR A 40 -1.95 0.39 10.04
C TYR A 40 -0.75 0.92 10.79
N GLY A 41 0.10 -0.01 11.25
CA GLY A 41 1.30 0.29 12.00
C GLY A 41 1.08 0.36 13.50
N PRO A 42 1.94 1.09 14.22
CA PRO A 42 1.94 1.11 15.67
C PRO A 42 0.58 1.45 16.28
N ASP A 43 0.38 0.98 17.51
CA ASP A 43 -0.84 1.22 18.27
C ASP A 43 -1.21 2.69 18.26
N ARG A 44 -2.50 2.93 18.03
CA ARG A 44 -3.01 4.29 17.87
C ARG A 44 -2.84 5.06 19.17
N PRO A 45 -2.26 6.28 19.15
CA PRO A 45 -2.20 7.13 20.33
C PRO A 45 -3.62 7.59 20.65
N LEU A 46 -4.22 7.02 21.70
CA LEU A 46 -5.56 7.41 22.13
C LEU A 46 -5.45 8.58 23.11
N ARG A 47 -6.34 9.56 22.97
CA ARG A 47 -6.35 10.76 23.80
C ARG A 47 -6.40 10.49 25.31
N LYS A 48 -7.04 9.38 25.72
CA LYS A 48 -7.13 8.96 27.12
C LYS A 48 -5.79 8.54 27.74
N ASP A 49 -4.81 8.18 26.90
CA ASP A 49 -3.51 7.67 27.32
C ASP A 49 -2.42 8.78 27.23
N ALA A 50 -2.81 10.00 26.86
CA ALA A 50 -1.89 11.11 26.72
C ALA A 50 -1.40 11.63 28.09
N PRO A 51 -0.10 11.93 28.25
CA PRO A 51 0.45 12.41 29.52
C PRO A 51 0.02 13.84 29.89
N GLY A 52 -0.79 14.51 29.07
CA GLY A 52 -1.27 15.87 29.30
C GLY A 52 -2.42 16.28 28.40
N LYS A 53 -2.88 17.54 28.54
CA LYS A 53 -3.92 18.11 27.67
C LYS A 53 -3.35 18.44 26.29
N PRO A 54 -4.16 18.38 25.21
CA PRO A 54 -3.71 18.82 23.90
C PRO A 54 -3.13 20.23 23.94
N GLY A 55 -1.93 20.39 23.38
CA GLY A 55 -1.21 21.66 23.31
C GLY A 55 -0.22 21.93 24.45
N THR A 56 -0.10 21.04 25.45
CA THR A 56 1.02 21.11 26.41
C THR A 56 2.30 20.52 25.82
N ASP A 57 3.46 20.90 26.37
CA ASP A 57 4.75 20.40 25.92
C ASP A 57 4.86 18.87 26.02
N GLU A 58 4.34 18.28 27.10
CA GLU A 58 4.29 16.82 27.29
C GLU A 58 3.42 16.12 26.23
N TYR A 59 2.28 16.72 25.86
CA TYR A 59 1.42 16.19 24.80
C TYR A 59 2.11 16.28 23.43
N ILE A 60 2.77 17.42 23.16
CA ILE A 60 3.48 17.64 21.90
C ILE A 60 4.67 16.68 21.78
N ALA A 61 5.44 16.47 22.85
CA ALA A 61 6.55 15.52 22.89
C ALA A 61 6.04 14.08 22.66
N TRP A 62 4.99 13.67 23.37
CA TRP A 62 4.38 12.36 23.19
C TRP A 62 3.89 12.09 21.77
N MET A 63 3.23 13.07 21.14
CA MET A 63 2.79 12.96 19.74
C MET A 63 3.98 12.91 18.77
N ARG A 64 5.07 13.63 19.05
CA ARG A 64 6.29 13.59 18.22
C ARG A 64 6.93 12.21 18.25
N ASP A 65 7.14 11.65 19.43
CA ASP A 65 7.72 10.30 19.59
C ASP A 65 6.87 9.24 18.87
N TYR A 66 5.54 9.36 18.98
CA TYR A 66 4.63 8.51 18.22
C TYR A 66 4.83 8.66 16.71
N PHE A 67 4.84 9.88 16.18
CA PHE A 67 4.99 10.11 14.74
C PHE A 67 6.37 9.71 14.21
N ASP A 68 7.43 9.80 15.02
CA ASP A 68 8.75 9.29 14.65
C ASP A 68 8.72 7.77 14.48
N THR A 69 8.09 7.07 15.43
CA THR A 69 7.89 5.61 15.36
C THR A 69 7.05 5.22 14.13
N TRP A 70 5.93 5.92 13.91
CA TRP A 70 5.05 5.67 12.78
C TRP A 70 5.75 5.96 11.44
N THR A 71 6.56 7.02 11.36
CA THR A 71 7.30 7.39 10.14
C THR A 71 8.35 6.34 9.79
N ALA A 72 9.07 5.82 10.78
CA ALA A 72 10.02 4.72 10.59
C ALA A 72 9.31 3.44 10.10
N TRP A 73 8.14 3.12 10.66
CA TRP A 73 7.33 1.99 10.21
C TRP A 73 6.80 2.19 8.77
N ALA A 74 6.24 3.36 8.45
CA ALA A 74 5.69 3.67 7.13
C ALA A 74 6.77 3.65 6.04
N ARG A 75 8.01 4.00 6.39
CA ARG A 75 9.16 3.87 5.48
C ARG A 75 9.42 2.42 5.09
N ARG A 76 9.37 1.47 6.04
CA ARG A 76 9.54 0.04 5.74
C ARG A 76 8.44 -0.50 4.81
N VAL A 77 7.21 -0.04 5.00
CA VAL A 77 6.11 -0.35 4.05
C VAL A 77 6.43 0.18 2.65
N LYS A 78 6.86 1.43 2.54
CA LYS A 78 7.20 2.04 1.25
C LYS A 78 8.36 1.30 0.57
N ASP A 79 9.38 0.93 1.33
CA ASP A 79 10.54 0.18 0.84
C ASP A 79 10.11 -1.22 0.36
N ALA A 80 9.17 -1.88 1.06
CA ALA A 80 8.61 -3.16 0.62
C ALA A 80 7.81 -3.04 -0.69
N ILE A 81 7.03 -1.96 -0.87
CA ILE A 81 6.34 -1.71 -2.15
C ILE A 81 7.33 -1.41 -3.27
N ALA A 82 8.38 -0.64 -2.99
CA ALA A 82 9.40 -0.30 -3.98
C ALA A 82 10.27 -1.50 -4.40
N ALA A 83 10.47 -2.47 -3.52
CA ALA A 83 11.21 -3.69 -3.82
C ALA A 83 10.50 -4.59 -4.84
N ASP A 84 9.17 -4.70 -4.77
CA ASP A 84 8.37 -5.44 -5.76
C ASP A 84 6.97 -4.81 -5.94
N PRO A 85 6.87 -3.75 -6.76
CA PRO A 85 5.62 -3.03 -6.95
C PRO A 85 4.55 -3.90 -7.63
N VAL A 86 4.95 -4.84 -8.49
CA VAL A 86 4.03 -5.71 -9.22
C VAL A 86 3.41 -6.73 -8.28
N ALA A 87 4.20 -7.39 -7.44
CA ALA A 87 3.66 -8.29 -6.41
C ALA A 87 2.74 -7.54 -5.44
N ALA A 88 3.13 -6.34 -5.00
CA ALA A 88 2.31 -5.53 -4.11
C ALA A 88 0.95 -5.15 -4.74
N GLN A 89 0.93 -4.78 -6.02
CA GLN A 89 -0.32 -4.53 -6.74
C GLN A 89 -1.19 -5.79 -6.88
N ARG A 90 -0.57 -6.94 -7.14
CA ARG A 90 -1.29 -8.22 -7.25
C ARG A 90 -1.87 -8.65 -5.91
N HIS A 91 -1.14 -8.48 -4.81
CA HIS A 91 -1.66 -8.72 -3.47
C HIS A 91 -2.89 -7.87 -3.18
N PHE A 92 -2.88 -6.59 -3.59
CA PHE A 92 -4.06 -5.73 -3.45
C PHE A 92 -5.26 -6.29 -4.22
N ALA A 93 -5.07 -6.61 -5.49
CA ALA A 93 -6.16 -7.10 -6.33
C ALA A 93 -6.71 -8.45 -5.86
N ALA A 94 -5.82 -9.38 -5.46
CA ALA A 94 -6.22 -10.68 -4.92
C ALA A 94 -7.00 -10.55 -3.60
N LYS A 95 -6.57 -9.64 -2.72
CA LYS A 95 -7.20 -9.43 -1.42
C LYS A 95 -8.55 -8.73 -1.51
N THR A 96 -8.69 -7.79 -2.45
CA THR A 96 -9.85 -6.89 -2.50
C THR A 96 -10.82 -7.18 -3.65
N ALA A 97 -10.42 -7.95 -4.66
CA ALA A 97 -11.12 -8.08 -5.94
C ALA A 97 -11.34 -6.73 -6.67
N HIS A 98 -10.45 -5.75 -6.45
CA HIS A 98 -10.46 -4.45 -7.13
C HIS A 98 -9.20 -4.27 -7.99
N CYS A 99 -9.33 -3.45 -9.04
CA CYS A 99 -8.25 -3.09 -9.95
C CYS A 99 -7.14 -2.37 -9.18
N CYS A 100 -5.90 -2.84 -9.29
CA CYS A 100 -4.75 -2.22 -8.65
C CYS A 100 -4.40 -0.83 -9.23
N VAL A 101 -4.95 -0.46 -10.39
CA VAL A 101 -4.69 0.85 -11.01
C VAL A 101 -5.73 1.88 -10.58
N CYS A 102 -7.03 1.59 -10.76
CA CYS A 102 -8.11 2.56 -10.53
C CYS A 102 -8.97 2.29 -9.29
N GLY A 103 -8.81 1.14 -8.63
CA GLY A 103 -9.58 0.76 -7.45
C GLY A 103 -11.04 0.37 -7.72
N ARG A 104 -11.47 0.19 -8.98
CA ARG A 104 -12.82 -0.31 -9.32
C ARG A 104 -12.90 -1.83 -9.22
N ALA A 105 -14.08 -2.36 -8.88
CA ALA A 105 -14.30 -3.80 -8.76
C ALA A 105 -14.02 -4.55 -10.07
N LEU A 106 -13.40 -5.72 -9.97
CA LEU A 106 -13.06 -6.57 -11.11
C LEU A 106 -14.22 -7.51 -11.42
N THR A 107 -14.78 -7.39 -12.61
CA THR A 107 -16.01 -8.10 -12.99
C THR A 107 -15.74 -9.37 -13.80
N ASP A 108 -14.75 -9.37 -14.70
CA ASP A 108 -14.40 -10.52 -15.53
C ASP A 108 -13.22 -11.34 -14.99
N GLY A 109 -13.15 -12.62 -15.40
CA GLY A 109 -12.14 -13.56 -14.92
C GLY A 109 -10.70 -13.16 -15.27
N ALA A 110 -10.47 -12.64 -16.49
CA ALA A 110 -9.14 -12.20 -16.90
C ALA A 110 -8.66 -11.02 -16.06
N SER A 111 -9.52 -10.04 -15.80
CA SER A 111 -9.19 -8.91 -14.94
C SER A 111 -8.93 -9.33 -13.49
N LYS A 112 -9.65 -10.34 -12.97
CA LYS A 112 -9.39 -10.92 -11.63
C LYS A 112 -8.03 -11.60 -11.54
N ILE A 113 -7.61 -12.32 -12.59
CA ILE A 113 -6.31 -13.00 -12.63
C ILE A 113 -5.17 -11.97 -12.70
N LEU A 114 -5.31 -10.95 -13.56
CA LEU A 114 -4.28 -9.92 -13.77
C LEU A 114 -4.23 -8.89 -12.64
N GLY A 115 -5.36 -8.69 -11.96
CA GLY A 115 -5.56 -7.60 -11.01
C GLY A 115 -5.80 -6.24 -11.65
N ILE A 116 -5.98 -6.18 -12.97
CA ILE A 116 -6.15 -4.95 -13.76
C ILE A 116 -7.45 -5.03 -14.56
N GLY A 117 -8.35 -4.06 -14.35
CA GLY A 117 -9.61 -3.94 -15.08
C GLY A 117 -9.42 -3.65 -16.58
N PRO A 118 -10.42 -3.94 -17.43
CA PRO A 118 -10.30 -3.82 -18.89
C PRO A 118 -9.89 -2.42 -19.34
N ASP A 119 -10.61 -1.38 -18.88
CA ASP A 119 -10.29 0.02 -19.22
C ASP A 119 -8.88 0.46 -18.81
N CYS A 120 -8.30 -0.19 -17.78
CA CYS A 120 -6.95 0.12 -17.33
C CYS A 120 -5.90 -0.64 -18.15
N ARG A 121 -6.19 -1.87 -18.61
CA ARG A 121 -5.29 -2.67 -19.46
C ARG A 121 -4.90 -1.94 -20.74
N GLU A 122 -5.83 -1.20 -21.33
CA GLU A 122 -5.60 -0.40 -22.54
C GLU A 122 -4.73 0.84 -22.31
N LYS A 123 -4.60 1.28 -21.05
CA LYS A 123 -3.96 2.55 -20.67
C LYS A 123 -2.61 2.37 -19.98
N VAL A 124 -2.35 1.18 -19.43
CA VAL A 124 -1.05 0.89 -18.81
C VAL A 124 0.02 0.66 -19.88
N PRO A 125 1.26 1.12 -19.68
CA PRO A 125 2.36 0.81 -20.58
C PRO A 125 2.54 -0.70 -20.75
N ASN A 126 2.90 -1.14 -21.96
CA ASN A 126 3.01 -2.56 -22.28
C ASN A 126 4.01 -3.30 -21.36
N HIS A 127 5.12 -2.67 -20.99
CA HIS A 127 6.10 -3.27 -20.08
C HIS A 127 5.52 -3.58 -18.69
N VAL A 128 4.64 -2.72 -18.16
CA VAL A 128 3.93 -2.97 -16.90
C VAL A 128 3.00 -4.16 -17.07
N LEU A 129 2.19 -4.16 -18.14
CA LEU A 129 1.27 -5.27 -18.42
C LEU A 129 2.01 -6.61 -18.58
N MET A 130 3.17 -6.62 -19.25
CA MET A 130 4.01 -7.81 -19.38
C MET A 130 4.56 -8.29 -18.05
N ALA A 131 4.98 -7.38 -17.16
CA ALA A 131 5.44 -7.75 -15.81
C ALA A 131 4.32 -8.43 -14.99
N HIS A 132 3.09 -7.94 -15.08
CA HIS A 132 1.93 -8.60 -14.45
C HIS A 132 1.65 -9.98 -15.03
N LEU A 133 1.76 -10.14 -16.35
CA LEU A 133 1.58 -11.43 -17.03
C LEU A 133 2.67 -12.43 -16.64
N ALA A 134 3.94 -12.03 -16.63
CA ALA A 134 5.05 -12.88 -16.21
C ALA A 134 4.84 -13.38 -14.78
N ALA A 135 4.49 -12.47 -13.87
CA ALA A 135 4.22 -12.81 -12.48
C ALA A 135 3.04 -13.82 -12.34
N THR A 136 2.01 -13.77 -13.20
CA THR A 136 0.90 -14.73 -13.16
C THR A 136 1.28 -16.15 -13.56
N ARG A 137 2.37 -16.34 -14.32
CA ARG A 137 2.82 -17.65 -14.79
C ARG A 137 3.72 -18.39 -13.80
N GLY A 138 4.13 -17.73 -12.71
CA GLY A 138 5.05 -18.30 -11.73
C GLY A 138 6.47 -18.46 -12.28
N GLU A 139 6.80 -17.79 -13.38
CA GLU A 139 8.14 -17.80 -13.96
C GLU A 139 8.99 -16.77 -13.21
N PRO A 140 10.03 -17.18 -12.48
CA PRO A 140 10.96 -16.23 -11.89
C PRO A 140 11.63 -15.45 -13.03
N SER A 141 11.59 -14.12 -12.94
CA SER A 141 12.46 -13.29 -13.77
C SER A 141 13.87 -13.43 -13.19
N ASP A 142 14.76 -14.03 -13.98
CA ASP A 142 16.20 -14.18 -13.74
C ASP A 142 16.91 -12.81 -13.70
#